data_AF-A0A2K2HBT4-F1
#
_entry.id   AF-A0A2K2HBT4-F1
#
_cell.length_a   1.000
_cell.length_b   1.000
_cell.length_c   1.000
_cell.angle_alpha   90.00
_cell.angle_beta   90.00
_cell.angle_gamma   90.00
#
_symmetry.space_group_name_H-M   'P 1'
#
loop_
_entity.id
_entity.type
_entity.pdbx_description
1 polymer ?
#
loop_
_entity_poly.entity_id
_entity_poly.type
_entity_poly.pdbx_seq_one_letter_code
_entity_poly.pdbx_strand_id
1 'polypeptide(L)'
;MDSLHDRFQEFLEELGIESWYEEIDYDDLNEEQQEFINTLNLVELFREEAESEDQDIPVIKFCLRRLGQLGDDGAVEYIFDNLESITPAFIDVIKYMSSLRYLNEQQRSELGSRCLELLNDSIVSELPYHRMWIIYLFTESREWDNENQFLTLYNHETDQACKRKLILAMGRSQQRHWFQSQWRTLFEHPHWQRRAVLAAASCMPPDARRHWYRSVEPQLDILERAVMRWARANPFSG
;
A
#
# COMPACT_ATOMS: atom_id res chain seq x y z
N MET A 1 -32.31 -12.73 10.73
CA MET A 1 -30.87 -12.96 10.59
C MET A 1 -30.38 -11.62 10.10
N ASP A 2 -30.47 -10.64 11.01
CA ASP A 2 -30.78 -9.23 10.72
C ASP A 2 -30.61 -8.49 12.05
N SER A 3 -29.39 -8.06 12.40
CA SER A 3 -29.22 -7.29 13.64
C SER A 3 -28.09 -6.28 13.65
N LEU A 4 -27.02 -6.47 12.87
CA LEU A 4 -25.92 -5.50 12.79
C LEU A 4 -25.98 -4.69 11.50
N HIS A 5 -26.11 -5.36 10.35
CA HIS A 5 -26.34 -4.71 9.07
C HIS A 5 -27.57 -3.78 9.12
N ASP A 6 -28.74 -4.29 9.53
CA ASP A 6 -29.96 -3.47 9.63
C ASP A 6 -29.82 -2.28 10.56
N ARG A 7 -29.18 -2.47 11.72
CA ARG A 7 -28.91 -1.37 12.64
C ARG A 7 -27.98 -0.32 12.03
N PHE A 8 -27.04 -0.74 11.20
CA PHE A 8 -26.17 0.18 10.47
C PHE A 8 -26.93 0.88 9.35
N GLN A 9 -27.80 0.18 8.61
CA GLN A 9 -28.65 0.77 7.58
C GLN A 9 -29.63 1.80 8.16
N GLU A 10 -30.33 1.46 9.25
CA GLU A 10 -31.18 2.41 10.00
C GLU A 10 -30.40 3.65 10.40
N PHE A 11 -29.16 3.48 10.88
CA PHE A 11 -28.28 4.59 11.21
C PHE A 11 -27.91 5.43 9.98
N LEU A 12 -27.59 4.82 8.83
CA LEU A 12 -27.30 5.56 7.59
C LEU A 12 -28.52 6.34 7.10
N GLU A 13 -29.72 5.77 7.20
CA GLU A 13 -30.97 6.45 6.88
C GLU A 13 -31.20 7.67 7.78
N GLU A 14 -30.93 7.55 9.09
CA GLU A 14 -31.00 8.67 10.04
C GLU A 14 -30.02 9.80 9.71
N LEU A 15 -28.87 9.49 9.11
CA LEU A 15 -27.88 10.47 8.66
C LEU A 15 -28.32 11.25 7.41
N GLY A 16 -29.39 10.84 6.74
CA GLY A 16 -29.78 11.38 5.45
C GLY A 16 -28.74 11.10 4.35
N ILE A 17 -27.89 10.09 4.55
CA ILE A 17 -26.96 9.60 3.54
C ILE A 17 -27.79 8.73 2.59
N GLU A 18 -28.42 9.38 1.61
CA GLU A 18 -29.28 8.72 0.62
C GLU A 18 -28.47 7.91 -0.42
N SER A 19 -27.16 8.12 -0.47
CA SER A 19 -26.30 7.66 -1.56
C SER A 19 -25.35 6.57 -1.09
N TRP A 20 -25.60 5.36 -1.60
CA TRP A 20 -24.71 4.18 -1.67
C TRP A 20 -23.34 4.44 -2.32
N TYR A 21 -22.96 5.69 -2.57
CA TYR A 21 -21.68 6.10 -3.14
C TYR A 21 -20.98 7.20 -2.32
N GLU A 22 -21.64 7.72 -1.27
CA GLU A 22 -21.01 8.71 -0.40
C GLU A 22 -20.03 8.01 0.53
N GLU A 23 -18.79 8.48 0.54
CA GLU A 23 -17.79 8.00 1.48
C GLU A 23 -18.18 8.49 2.88
N ILE A 24 -18.44 7.55 3.79
CA ILE A 24 -18.68 7.86 5.19
C ILE A 24 -17.34 8.14 5.85
N ASP A 25 -17.10 9.39 6.26
CA ASP A 25 -15.98 9.76 7.12
C ASP A 25 -16.43 9.81 8.57
N TYR A 26 -15.79 9.04 9.44
CA TYR A 26 -16.08 9.00 10.87
C TYR A 26 -15.91 10.37 11.53
N ASP A 27 -14.92 11.15 11.07
CA ASP A 27 -14.60 12.45 11.66
C ASP A 27 -15.64 13.52 11.32
N ASP A 28 -16.48 13.29 10.31
CA ASP A 28 -17.60 14.16 9.94
C ASP A 28 -18.88 13.87 10.72
N LEU A 29 -18.90 12.80 11.54
CA LEU A 29 -20.04 12.39 12.36
C LEU A 29 -20.09 13.15 13.69
N ASN A 30 -21.30 13.36 14.21
CA ASN A 30 -21.52 13.95 15.53
C ASN A 30 -21.20 12.96 16.68
N GLU A 31 -21.17 13.46 17.91
CA GLU A 31 -20.77 12.65 19.08
C GLU A 31 -21.67 11.42 19.31
N GLU A 32 -22.99 11.56 19.15
CA GLU A 32 -23.95 10.45 19.32
C GLU A 32 -23.76 9.37 18.26
N GLN A 33 -23.50 9.79 17.02
CA GLN A 33 -23.25 8.93 15.87
C GLN A 33 -21.93 8.15 16.02
N GLN A 34 -20.89 8.86 16.47
CA GLN A 34 -19.60 8.27 16.78
C GLN A 34 -19.70 7.24 17.91
N GLU A 35 -20.48 7.54 18.96
CA GLU A 35 -20.72 6.63 20.07
C GLU A 35 -21.44 5.36 19.59
N PHE A 36 -22.50 5.51 18.78
CA PHE A 36 -23.18 4.38 18.17
C PHE A 36 -22.23 3.47 17.39
N ILE A 37 -21.43 4.03 16.48
CA ILE A 37 -20.44 3.26 15.70
C ILE A 37 -19.43 2.57 16.59
N ASN A 38 -18.95 3.24 17.65
CA ASN A 38 -18.02 2.63 18.60
C ASN A 38 -18.65 1.45 19.36
N THR A 39 -19.98 1.37 19.44
CA THR A 39 -20.68 0.19 19.99
C THR A 39 -20.87 -0.95 19.00
N LEU A 40 -20.70 -0.69 17.69
CA LEU A 40 -20.84 -1.71 16.66
C LEU A 40 -19.62 -2.64 16.65
N ASN A 41 -19.88 -3.93 16.46
CA ASN A 41 -18.82 -4.88 16.17
C ASN A 41 -18.46 -4.77 14.67
N LEU A 42 -17.52 -3.87 14.35
CA LEU A 42 -17.12 -3.58 12.96
C LEU A 42 -16.46 -4.78 12.27
N VAL A 43 -15.80 -5.67 13.02
CA VAL A 43 -15.24 -6.91 12.47
C VAL A 43 -16.37 -7.83 12.03
N GLU A 44 -17.41 -7.97 12.86
CA GLU A 44 -18.59 -8.77 12.51
C GLU A 44 -19.34 -8.18 11.31
N LEU A 45 -19.57 -6.87 11.31
CA LEU A 45 -20.21 -6.19 10.17
C LEU A 45 -19.40 -6.37 8.89
N PHE A 46 -18.06 -6.21 8.95
CA PHE A 46 -17.20 -6.47 7.80
C PHE A 46 -17.33 -7.93 7.31
N ARG A 47 -17.35 -8.90 8.23
CA ARG A 47 -17.48 -10.32 7.88
C ARG A 47 -18.81 -10.59 7.20
N GLU A 48 -19.92 -10.12 7.79
CA GLU A 48 -21.27 -10.28 7.23
C GLU A 48 -21.33 -9.73 5.80
N GLU A 49 -20.78 -8.53 5.55
CA GLU A 49 -20.71 -7.96 4.20
C GLU A 49 -19.79 -8.73 3.25
N ALA A 50 -18.61 -9.15 3.70
CA ALA A 50 -17.64 -9.84 2.86
C ALA A 50 -18.13 -11.23 2.43
N GLU A 51 -18.98 -11.87 3.24
CA GLU A 51 -19.57 -13.19 2.98
C GLU A 51 -20.93 -13.10 2.24
N SER A 52 -21.53 -11.91 2.13
CA SER A 52 -22.80 -11.68 1.44
C SER A 52 -22.69 -11.84 -0.08
N GLU A 53 -23.75 -12.34 -0.72
CA GLU A 53 -23.85 -12.37 -2.19
C GLU A 53 -24.07 -10.95 -2.76
N ASP A 54 -24.83 -10.12 -2.05
CA ASP A 54 -25.15 -8.73 -2.42
C ASP A 54 -24.36 -7.78 -1.51
N GLN A 55 -23.06 -7.66 -1.78
CA GLN A 55 -22.13 -6.90 -0.94
C GLN A 55 -22.34 -5.39 -1.04
N ASP A 56 -22.39 -4.72 0.11
CA ASP A 56 -22.32 -3.27 0.17
C ASP A 56 -20.84 -2.80 0.25
N ILE A 57 -20.27 -2.51 -0.92
CA ILE A 57 -18.87 -2.05 -1.05
C ILE A 57 -18.59 -0.79 -0.20
N PRO A 58 -19.45 0.26 -0.18
CA PRO A 58 -19.34 1.37 0.78
C PRO A 58 -19.20 0.92 2.24
N VAL A 59 -20.02 -0.01 2.71
CA VAL A 59 -19.95 -0.52 4.09
C VAL A 59 -18.62 -1.23 4.33
N ILE A 60 -18.18 -2.08 3.41
CA ILE A 60 -16.87 -2.76 3.47
C ILE A 60 -15.74 -1.73 3.61
N LYS A 61 -15.73 -0.68 2.78
CA LYS A 61 -14.72 0.38 2.82
C LYS A 61 -14.76 1.14 4.14
N PHE A 62 -15.96 1.48 4.63
CA PHE A 62 -16.15 2.15 5.91
C PHE A 62 -15.56 1.31 7.06
N CYS A 63 -15.90 0.02 7.13
CA CYS A 63 -15.36 -0.90 8.12
C CYS A 63 -13.82 -0.95 8.07
N LEU A 64 -13.24 -1.15 6.89
CA LEU A 64 -11.78 -1.22 6.71
C LEU A 64 -11.08 0.07 7.18
N ARG A 65 -11.62 1.23 6.80
CA ARG A 65 -11.06 2.53 7.21
C ARG A 65 -11.12 2.69 8.73
N ARG A 66 -12.26 2.38 9.34
CA ARG A 66 -12.45 2.57 10.78
C ARG A 66 -11.64 1.58 11.60
N LEU A 67 -11.61 0.31 11.21
CA LEU A 67 -10.74 -0.71 11.82
C LEU A 67 -9.27 -0.29 11.70
N GLY A 68 -8.88 0.26 10.56
CA GLY A 68 -7.52 0.78 10.36
C GLY A 68 -7.17 1.97 11.28
N GLN A 69 -8.09 2.92 11.44
CA GLN A 69 -7.95 4.02 12.42
C GLN A 69 -7.80 3.49 13.85
N LEU A 70 -8.59 2.48 14.21
CA LEU A 70 -8.49 1.81 15.51
C LEU A 70 -7.22 0.97 15.64
N GLY A 71 -6.60 0.56 14.54
CA GLY A 71 -5.46 -0.35 14.51
C GLY A 71 -5.84 -1.80 14.81
N ASP A 72 -7.12 -2.15 14.61
CA ASP A 72 -7.69 -3.47 14.89
C ASP A 72 -7.40 -4.43 13.73
N ASP A 73 -6.69 -5.52 13.99
CA ASP A 73 -6.27 -6.53 13.02
C ASP A 73 -7.29 -7.67 12.83
N GLY A 74 -8.46 -7.61 13.49
CA GLY A 74 -9.46 -8.66 13.48
C GLY A 74 -10.09 -8.99 12.12
N ALA A 75 -9.98 -8.08 11.13
CA ALA A 75 -10.50 -8.31 9.78
C ALA A 75 -9.48 -8.99 8.83
N VAL A 76 -8.22 -9.16 9.24
CA VAL A 76 -7.15 -9.65 8.35
C VAL A 76 -7.49 -11.00 7.73
N GLU A 77 -7.90 -11.99 8.51
CA GLU A 77 -8.21 -13.33 7.96
C GLU A 77 -9.42 -13.30 7.02
N TYR A 78 -10.49 -12.60 7.42
CA TYR A 78 -11.69 -12.46 6.60
C TYR A 78 -11.42 -11.79 5.25
N ILE A 79 -10.47 -10.85 5.19
CA ILE A 79 -10.03 -10.22 3.94
C ILE A 79 -9.39 -11.24 3.01
N PHE A 80 -8.49 -12.08 3.51
CA PHE A 80 -7.80 -13.07 2.68
C PHE A 80 -8.75 -14.19 2.22
N ASP A 81 -9.68 -14.59 3.08
CA ASP A 81 -10.68 -15.61 2.76
C ASP A 81 -11.70 -15.14 1.72
N ASN A 82 -11.98 -13.83 1.66
CA ASN A 82 -13.00 -13.23 0.79
C ASN A 82 -12.43 -12.29 -0.29
N LEU A 83 -11.14 -12.43 -0.64
CA LEU A 83 -10.45 -11.45 -1.49
C LEU A 83 -11.11 -11.28 -2.87
N GLU A 84 -11.66 -12.35 -3.44
CA GLU A 84 -12.35 -12.30 -4.73
C GLU A 84 -13.59 -11.40 -4.70
N SER A 85 -14.39 -11.50 -3.63
CA SER A 85 -15.63 -10.74 -3.51
C SER A 85 -15.32 -9.26 -3.22
N ILE A 86 -14.39 -8.99 -2.31
CA ILE A 86 -14.05 -7.61 -1.90
C ILE A 86 -13.03 -6.90 -2.81
N THR A 87 -12.70 -7.46 -3.98
CA THR A 87 -11.77 -6.85 -4.95
C THR A 87 -12.10 -5.39 -5.30
N PRO A 88 -13.37 -4.93 -5.41
CA PRO A 88 -13.70 -3.52 -5.63
C PRO A 88 -13.23 -2.56 -4.51
N ALA A 89 -12.97 -3.08 -3.31
CA ALA A 89 -12.45 -2.35 -2.15
C ALA A 89 -10.94 -2.61 -1.91
N PHE A 90 -10.22 -3.22 -2.86
CA PHE A 90 -8.85 -3.69 -2.64
C PHE A 90 -7.87 -2.58 -2.22
N ILE A 91 -8.07 -1.34 -2.67
CA ILE A 91 -7.21 -0.23 -2.25
C ILE A 91 -7.41 0.10 -0.77
N ASP A 92 -8.65 0.07 -0.29
CA ASP A 92 -8.98 0.24 1.12
C ASP A 92 -8.42 -0.93 1.95
N VAL A 93 -8.38 -2.15 1.41
CA VAL A 93 -7.68 -3.29 2.04
C VAL A 93 -6.19 -2.99 2.25
N ILE A 94 -5.47 -2.55 1.22
CA ILE A 94 -4.03 -2.24 1.36
C ILE A 94 -3.80 -1.07 2.35
N LYS A 95 -4.66 -0.06 2.34
CA LYS A 95 -4.59 1.06 3.30
C LYS A 95 -4.88 0.58 4.73
N TYR A 96 -5.84 -0.31 4.91
CA TYR A 96 -6.13 -0.94 6.19
C TYR A 96 -4.89 -1.67 6.70
N MET A 97 -4.29 -2.57 5.89
CA MET A 97 -3.08 -3.31 6.28
C MET A 97 -1.94 -2.37 6.69
N SER A 98 -1.72 -1.27 5.96
CA SER A 98 -0.66 -0.31 6.27
C SER A 98 -0.89 0.49 7.56
N SER A 99 -2.13 0.59 8.03
CA SER A 99 -2.52 1.35 9.23
C SER A 99 -2.45 0.55 10.53
N LEU A 100 -2.26 -0.78 10.46
CA LEU A 100 -2.19 -1.67 11.61
C LEU A 100 -0.91 -1.44 12.43
N ARG A 101 -0.99 -0.53 13.40
CA ARG A 101 0.14 -0.06 14.22
C ARG A 101 0.52 -0.95 15.41
N TYR A 102 -0.34 -1.89 15.80
CA TYR A 102 -0.12 -2.74 16.99
C TYR A 102 0.47 -4.12 16.68
N LEU A 103 0.68 -4.44 15.39
CA LEU A 103 1.36 -5.67 14.98
C LEU A 103 2.82 -5.65 15.45
N ASN A 104 3.26 -6.75 16.05
CA ASN A 104 4.69 -6.96 16.33
C ASN A 104 5.48 -7.23 15.03
N GLU A 105 6.82 -7.21 15.11
CA GLU A 105 7.71 -7.38 13.95
C GLU A 105 7.41 -8.66 13.16
N GLN A 106 7.21 -9.79 13.86
CA GLN A 106 6.93 -11.07 13.22
C GLN A 106 5.57 -11.05 12.49
N GLN A 107 4.51 -10.58 13.15
CA GLN A 107 3.17 -10.47 12.57
C GLN A 107 3.17 -9.55 11.34
N ARG A 108 3.91 -8.43 11.41
CA ARG A 108 4.02 -7.49 10.30
C ARG A 108 4.77 -8.10 9.11
N SER A 109 5.85 -8.85 9.38
CA SER A 109 6.60 -9.56 8.34
C SER A 109 5.79 -10.67 7.67
N GLU A 110 5.01 -11.42 8.45
CA GLU A 110 4.08 -12.42 7.94
C GLU A 110 2.97 -11.79 7.08
N LEU A 111 2.36 -10.70 7.55
CA LEU A 111 1.34 -9.97 6.78
C LEU A 111 1.91 -9.43 5.46
N GLY A 112 3.11 -8.84 5.50
CA GLY A 112 3.81 -8.38 4.30
C GLY A 112 4.09 -9.53 3.31
N SER A 113 4.49 -10.69 3.83
CA SER A 113 4.72 -11.90 3.02
C SER A 113 3.44 -12.35 2.32
N ARG A 114 2.31 -12.43 3.05
CA ARG A 114 0.99 -12.76 2.49
C ARG A 114 0.57 -11.75 1.42
N CYS A 115 0.81 -10.45 1.64
CA CYS A 115 0.54 -9.44 0.62
C CYS A 115 1.37 -9.65 -0.66
N LEU A 116 2.66 -10.02 -0.55
CA LEU A 116 3.49 -10.33 -1.71
C LEU A 116 3.07 -11.62 -2.41
N GLU A 117 2.61 -12.62 -1.68
CA GLU A 117 2.09 -13.87 -2.23
C GLU A 117 0.89 -13.62 -3.16
N LEU A 118 0.08 -12.59 -2.88
CA LEU A 118 -0.99 -12.16 -3.79
C LEU A 118 -0.48 -11.81 -5.19
N LEU A 119 0.81 -11.50 -5.39
CA LEU A 119 1.36 -11.21 -6.72
C LEU A 119 1.57 -12.47 -7.58
N ASN A 120 1.54 -13.67 -7.00
CA ASN A 120 2.02 -14.88 -7.67
C ASN A 120 0.96 -15.69 -8.40
N ASP A 121 -0.34 -15.58 -8.08
CA ASP A 121 -1.47 -16.23 -8.79
C ASP A 121 -2.80 -15.85 -8.08
N SER A 122 -3.15 -14.56 -8.07
CA SER A 122 -4.43 -14.11 -7.48
C SER A 122 -5.23 -13.24 -8.44
N ILE A 123 -6.55 -13.14 -8.23
CA ILE A 123 -7.40 -12.25 -9.02
C ILE A 123 -6.92 -10.79 -8.99
N VAL A 124 -6.37 -10.35 -7.85
CA VAL A 124 -5.85 -9.00 -7.71
C VAL A 124 -4.51 -8.83 -8.43
N SER A 125 -3.75 -9.90 -8.68
CA SER A 125 -2.51 -9.82 -9.46
C SER A 125 -2.72 -9.54 -10.94
N GLU A 126 -3.91 -9.82 -11.49
CA GLU A 126 -4.19 -9.61 -12.93
C GLU A 126 -4.14 -8.13 -13.31
N LEU A 127 -4.46 -7.23 -12.38
CA LEU A 127 -4.49 -5.79 -12.61
C LEU A 127 -3.17 -5.14 -12.15
N PRO A 128 -2.40 -4.49 -13.05
CA PRO A 128 -1.19 -3.77 -12.66
C PRO A 128 -1.44 -2.70 -11.59
N TYR A 129 -2.63 -2.11 -11.58
CA TYR A 129 -3.02 -1.14 -10.56
C TYR A 129 -3.03 -1.75 -9.16
N HIS A 130 -3.57 -2.96 -8.98
CA HIS A 130 -3.57 -3.66 -7.70
C HIS A 130 -2.17 -4.12 -7.30
N ARG A 131 -1.40 -4.70 -8.23
CA ARG A 131 0.02 -5.04 -7.98
C ARG A 131 0.82 -3.84 -7.50
N MET A 132 0.62 -2.68 -8.13
CA MET A 132 1.28 -1.43 -7.73
C MET A 132 0.95 -1.03 -6.29
N TRP A 133 -0.29 -1.22 -5.84
CA TRP A 133 -0.71 -0.93 -4.47
C TRP A 133 -0.16 -1.94 -3.46
N ILE A 134 -0.11 -3.23 -3.79
CA ILE A 134 0.60 -4.23 -2.98
C ILE A 134 2.07 -3.79 -2.77
N ILE A 135 2.77 -3.47 -3.87
CA ILE A 135 4.19 -3.07 -3.80
C ILE A 135 4.36 -1.74 -3.05
N TYR A 136 3.38 -0.84 -3.15
CA TYR A 136 3.42 0.46 -2.48
C TYR A 136 3.62 0.34 -0.96
N LEU A 137 3.07 -0.70 -0.34
CA LEU A 137 3.24 -1.04 1.08
C LEU A 137 4.71 -0.99 1.52
N PHE A 138 5.60 -1.51 0.67
CA PHE A 138 7.04 -1.65 0.91
C PHE A 138 7.86 -0.42 0.52
N THR A 139 7.23 0.59 -0.09
CA THR A 139 7.92 1.85 -0.45
C THR A 139 7.94 2.85 0.70
N GLU A 140 7.01 2.71 1.65
CA GLU A 140 6.83 3.64 2.76
C GLU A 140 7.68 3.26 3.98
N SER A 141 7.72 1.98 4.34
CA SER A 141 8.39 1.46 5.55
C SER A 141 9.28 0.23 5.26
N ARG A 142 10.30 0.02 6.12
CA ARG A 142 11.12 -1.22 6.15
C ARG A 142 10.58 -2.29 7.09
N GLU A 143 9.61 -1.96 7.92
CA GLU A 143 9.15 -2.83 9.02
C GLU A 143 8.46 -4.11 8.53
N TRP A 144 8.21 -4.23 7.23
CA TRP A 144 7.66 -5.42 6.59
C TRP A 144 8.68 -6.55 6.41
N ASP A 145 9.99 -6.30 6.49
CA ASP A 145 11.03 -7.35 6.48
C ASP A 145 10.89 -8.41 5.36
N ASN A 146 10.66 -7.94 4.11
CA ASN A 146 10.47 -8.82 2.94
C ASN A 146 11.38 -8.46 1.76
N GLU A 147 12.47 -7.72 2.01
CA GLU A 147 13.33 -7.19 0.97
C GLU A 147 14.04 -8.25 0.12
N ASN A 148 14.21 -9.46 0.65
CA ASN A 148 14.78 -10.60 -0.06
C ASN A 148 13.99 -10.97 -1.32
N GLN A 149 12.70 -10.61 -1.40
CA GLN A 149 11.84 -10.91 -2.55
C GLN A 149 11.90 -9.85 -3.65
N PHE A 150 12.27 -8.59 -3.34
CA PHE A 150 12.05 -7.46 -4.24
C PHE A 150 12.83 -7.54 -5.55
N LEU A 151 14.07 -8.04 -5.53
CA LEU A 151 14.88 -8.16 -6.76
C LEU A 151 14.30 -9.22 -7.70
N THR A 152 13.82 -10.34 -7.14
CA THR A 152 13.15 -11.40 -7.90
C THR A 152 11.87 -10.86 -8.53
N LEU A 153 11.04 -10.15 -7.76
CA LEU A 153 9.83 -9.50 -8.27
C LEU A 153 10.15 -8.48 -9.37
N TYR A 154 11.19 -7.66 -9.19
CA TYR A 154 11.60 -6.66 -10.18
C TYR A 154 11.99 -7.27 -11.52
N ASN A 155 12.65 -8.43 -11.50
CA ASN A 155 13.09 -9.13 -12.71
C ASN A 155 11.92 -9.74 -13.50
N HIS A 156 10.84 -10.16 -12.82
CA HIS A 156 9.68 -10.79 -13.46
C HIS A 156 8.58 -9.79 -13.83
N GLU A 157 8.47 -8.67 -13.12
CA GLU A 157 7.47 -7.65 -13.43
C GLU A 157 7.70 -7.05 -14.83
N THR A 158 6.62 -6.71 -15.51
CA THR A 158 6.65 -6.12 -16.86
C THR A 158 6.06 -4.71 -16.86
N ASP A 159 5.15 -4.42 -15.94
CA ASP A 159 4.52 -3.12 -15.80
C ASP A 159 5.50 -2.06 -15.29
N GLN A 160 5.44 -0.89 -15.93
CA GLN A 160 6.38 0.19 -15.69
C GLN A 160 6.18 0.88 -14.34
N ALA A 161 4.91 1.00 -13.89
CA ALA A 161 4.58 1.62 -12.61
C ALA A 161 4.94 0.70 -11.44
N CYS A 162 4.69 -0.61 -11.58
CA CYS A 162 5.09 -1.62 -10.60
C CYS A 162 6.62 -1.68 -10.45
N LYS A 163 7.38 -1.75 -11.55
CA LYS A 163 8.85 -1.67 -11.52
C LYS A 163 9.36 -0.41 -10.83
N ARG A 164 8.74 0.74 -11.11
CA ARG A 164 9.09 2.00 -10.44
C ARG A 164 8.93 1.88 -8.92
N LYS A 165 7.83 1.28 -8.44
CA LYS A 165 7.60 1.06 -7.00
C LYS A 165 8.62 0.08 -6.42
N LEU A 166 8.93 -1.03 -7.11
CA LEU A 166 9.96 -1.98 -6.67
C LEU A 166 11.34 -1.33 -6.55
N ILE A 167 11.74 -0.45 -7.48
CA ILE A 167 12.98 0.32 -7.37
C ILE A 167 12.98 1.18 -6.10
N LEU A 168 11.86 1.84 -5.78
CA LEU A 168 11.76 2.63 -4.55
C LEU A 168 11.82 1.75 -3.30
N ALA A 169 11.13 0.61 -3.29
CA ALA A 169 11.17 -0.36 -2.19
C ALA A 169 12.58 -0.91 -1.96
N MET A 170 13.30 -1.31 -3.02
CA MET A 170 14.70 -1.73 -2.96
C MET A 170 15.64 -0.64 -2.45
N GLY A 171 15.38 0.62 -2.84
CA GLY A 171 16.09 1.77 -2.29
C GLY A 171 15.85 1.89 -0.80
N ARG A 172 14.58 1.79 -0.39
CA ARG A 172 14.16 1.87 0.99
C ARG A 172 14.86 0.76 1.76
N SER A 173 14.82 -0.50 1.33
CA SER A 173 15.51 -1.61 2.00
C SER A 173 17.03 -1.68 1.80
N GLN A 174 17.68 -0.59 1.37
CA GLN A 174 19.15 -0.49 1.33
C GLN A 174 19.83 -1.56 0.45
N GLN A 175 19.22 -1.96 -0.68
CA GLN A 175 19.85 -2.88 -1.65
C GLN A 175 20.96 -2.20 -2.48
N ARG A 176 21.97 -1.66 -1.79
CA ARG A 176 23.01 -0.76 -2.30
C ARG A 176 23.78 -1.34 -3.48
N HIS A 177 24.08 -2.64 -3.45
CA HIS A 177 24.81 -3.31 -4.52
C HIS A 177 24.09 -3.26 -5.86
N TRP A 178 22.76 -3.35 -5.85
CA TRP A 178 21.98 -3.22 -7.08
C TRP A 178 22.09 -1.81 -7.66
N PHE A 179 21.96 -0.76 -6.82
CA PHE A 179 22.10 0.63 -7.28
C PHE A 179 23.50 0.97 -7.78
N GLN A 180 24.54 0.40 -7.16
CA GLN A 180 25.92 0.56 -7.61
C GLN A 180 26.14 0.04 -9.03
N SER A 181 25.39 -0.98 -9.48
CA SER A 181 25.51 -1.51 -10.84
C SER A 181 24.69 -0.73 -11.88
N GLN A 182 23.65 0.02 -11.47
CA GLN A 182 22.73 0.70 -12.39
C GLN A 182 23.35 1.89 -13.16
N TRP A 183 24.54 2.38 -12.81
CA TRP A 183 25.09 3.59 -13.44
C TRP A 183 25.30 3.48 -14.94
N ARG A 184 25.65 2.28 -15.42
CA ARG A 184 25.91 2.01 -16.84
C ARG A 184 24.63 1.91 -17.64
N THR A 185 23.57 1.40 -17.02
CA THR A 185 22.27 1.11 -17.65
C THR A 185 21.22 2.15 -17.29
N LEU A 186 21.56 3.22 -16.54
CA LEU A 186 20.61 4.21 -16.04
C LEU A 186 19.70 4.75 -17.15
N PHE A 187 20.28 5.05 -18.32
CA PHE A 187 19.58 5.64 -19.47
C PHE A 187 18.81 4.61 -20.32
N GLU A 188 18.93 3.31 -20.03
CA GLU A 188 18.10 2.26 -20.60
C GLU A 188 16.72 2.19 -19.91
N HIS A 189 16.61 2.74 -18.69
CA HIS A 189 15.35 2.84 -17.97
C HIS A 189 14.45 3.93 -18.56
N PRO A 190 13.13 3.68 -18.71
CA PRO A 190 12.16 4.71 -19.02
C PRO A 190 12.16 5.84 -17.98
N HIS A 191 11.79 7.05 -18.39
CA HIS A 191 11.95 8.28 -17.58
C HIS A 191 11.48 8.16 -16.13
N TRP A 192 10.33 7.52 -15.88
CA TRP A 192 9.80 7.37 -14.53
C TRP A 192 10.59 6.38 -13.67
N GLN A 193 11.08 5.28 -14.25
CA GLN A 193 11.95 4.33 -13.57
C GLN A 193 13.32 4.94 -13.33
N ARG A 194 13.90 5.63 -14.33
CA ARG A 194 15.17 6.35 -14.19
C ARG A 194 15.13 7.35 -13.04
N ARG A 195 14.04 8.10 -12.88
CA ARG A 195 13.82 8.99 -11.73
C ARG A 195 13.74 8.22 -10.40
N ALA A 196 13.06 7.07 -10.37
CA ALA A 196 13.07 6.22 -9.19
C ALA A 196 14.48 5.70 -8.85
N VAL A 197 15.27 5.26 -9.84
CA VAL A 197 16.67 4.85 -9.63
C VAL A 197 17.49 6.00 -9.06
N LEU A 198 17.36 7.22 -9.60
CA LEU A 198 18.05 8.40 -9.09
C LEU A 198 17.69 8.71 -7.64
N ALA A 199 16.40 8.60 -7.28
CA ALA A 199 15.93 8.83 -5.91
C ALA A 199 16.43 7.74 -4.95
N ALA A 200 16.20 6.48 -5.30
CA ALA A 200 16.48 5.30 -4.49
C ALA A 200 17.98 5.04 -4.32
N ALA A 201 18.81 5.40 -5.30
CA ALA A 201 20.27 5.40 -5.21
C ALA A 201 20.82 6.26 -4.06
N SER A 202 19.98 7.13 -3.46
CA SER A 202 20.37 7.87 -2.26
C SER A 202 20.69 6.99 -1.05
N CYS A 203 20.28 5.71 -1.06
CA CYS A 203 20.64 4.70 -0.05
C CYS A 203 22.11 4.29 -0.09
N MET A 204 22.84 4.58 -1.18
CA MET A 204 24.27 4.29 -1.29
C MET A 204 25.12 5.10 -0.30
N PRO A 205 26.30 4.60 0.09
CA PRO A 205 27.25 5.37 0.90
C PRO A 205 27.55 6.75 0.29
N PRO A 206 27.73 7.81 1.11
CA PRO A 206 27.85 9.19 0.64
C PRO A 206 28.88 9.40 -0.48
N ASP A 207 30.05 8.79 -0.38
CA ASP A 207 31.13 8.94 -1.37
C ASP A 207 30.78 8.26 -2.70
N ALA A 208 30.29 7.01 -2.64
CA ALA A 208 29.85 6.26 -3.81
C ALA A 208 28.70 7.00 -4.53
N ARG A 209 27.71 7.46 -3.76
CA ARG A 209 26.59 8.25 -4.26
C ARG A 209 27.03 9.56 -4.91
N ARG A 210 27.98 10.28 -4.30
CA ARG A 210 28.49 11.55 -4.84
C ARG A 210 29.20 11.33 -6.17
N HIS A 211 30.02 10.28 -6.27
CA HIS A 211 30.69 9.94 -7.53
C HIS A 211 29.68 9.53 -8.60
N TRP A 212 28.71 8.69 -8.24
CA TRP A 212 27.64 8.23 -9.12
C TRP A 212 26.80 9.38 -9.68
N TYR A 213 26.29 10.26 -8.82
CA TYR A 213 25.52 11.41 -9.29
C TYR A 213 26.32 12.32 -10.22
N ARG A 214 27.60 12.57 -9.92
CA ARG A 214 28.47 13.40 -10.78
C ARG A 214 28.67 12.78 -12.17
N SER A 215 28.72 11.46 -12.29
CA SER A 215 28.94 10.80 -13.59
C SER A 215 27.71 10.88 -14.50
N VAL A 216 26.49 10.88 -13.93
CA VAL A 216 25.24 10.88 -14.70
C VAL A 216 24.62 12.28 -14.88
N GLU A 217 24.86 13.21 -13.96
CA GLU A 217 24.29 14.58 -13.92
C GLU A 217 24.34 15.35 -15.25
N PRO A 218 25.44 15.31 -16.05
CA PRO A 218 25.49 16.02 -17.33
C PRO A 218 24.41 15.61 -18.34
N GLN A 219 23.97 14.36 -18.30
CA GLN A 219 23.02 13.77 -19.24
C GLN A 219 21.56 13.80 -18.74
N LEU A 220 21.33 14.26 -17.50
CA LEU A 220 19.99 14.28 -16.90
C LEU A 220 19.13 15.43 -17.45
N ASP A 221 17.83 15.15 -17.63
CA ASP A 221 16.81 16.15 -17.93
C ASP A 221 16.49 17.05 -16.71
N ILE A 222 15.67 18.09 -16.90
CA ILE A 222 15.35 19.05 -15.82
C ILE A 222 14.64 18.41 -14.63
N LEU A 223 13.76 17.43 -14.87
CA LEU A 223 13.01 16.73 -13.84
C LEU A 223 13.91 15.74 -13.10
N GLU A 224 14.79 15.04 -13.81
CA GLU A 224 15.78 14.13 -13.27
C GLU A 224 16.80 14.86 -12.38
N ARG A 225 17.24 16.05 -12.79
CA ARG A 225 18.06 16.92 -11.94
C ARG A 225 17.30 17.39 -10.71
N ALA A 226 16.01 17.69 -10.82
CA ALA A 226 15.18 18.04 -9.67
C ALA A 226 15.07 16.86 -8.68
N VAL A 227 14.79 15.65 -9.17
CA VAL A 227 14.72 14.43 -8.36
C VAL A 227 16.06 14.14 -7.68
N MET A 228 17.17 14.22 -8.41
CA MET A 228 18.51 14.01 -7.84
C MET A 228 18.84 15.05 -6.75
N ARG A 229 18.47 16.33 -6.95
CA ARG A 229 18.64 17.36 -5.92
C ARG A 229 17.80 17.07 -4.67
N TRP A 230 16.54 16.68 -4.85
CA TRP A 230 15.68 16.27 -3.75
C TRP A 230 16.28 15.08 -2.99
N ALA A 231 16.77 14.06 -3.71
CA ALA A 231 17.35 12.85 -3.12
C ALA A 231 18.67 13.10 -2.38
N ARG A 232 19.44 14.13 -2.77
CA ARG A 232 20.62 14.59 -2.01
C ARG A 232 20.21 15.20 -0.66
N ALA A 233 19.10 15.91 -0.61
CA ALA A 233 18.59 16.56 0.61
C ALA A 233 17.78 15.59 1.50
N ASN A 234 17.14 14.59 0.90
CA ASN A 234 16.27 13.62 1.56
C ASN A 234 16.75 12.19 1.25
N PRO A 235 17.95 11.80 1.70
CA PRO A 235 18.47 10.49 1.40
C PRO A 235 17.63 9.41 2.07
N PHE A 236 17.52 8.26 1.44
CA PHE A 236 16.90 7.09 2.06
C PHE A 236 17.83 6.62 3.18
N SER A 237 17.56 7.06 4.41
CA SER A 237 18.32 6.73 5.62
C SER A 237 18.01 5.32 6.07
N GLY A 238 19.06 4.55 6.42
CA GLY A 238 18.97 3.27 7.13
C GLY A 238 18.31 3.43 8.49
#